data_AF-A0A534J5Y7-F1
#
_entry.id   AF-A0A534J5Y7-F1
#
_cell.length_a   1.000
_cell.length_b   1.000
_cell.length_c   1.000
_cell.angle_alpha   90.00
_cell.angle_beta   90.00
_cell.angle_gamma   90.00
#
_symmetry.space_group_name_H-M   'P 1'
#
loop_
_entity.id
_entity.type
_entity.pdbx_description
1 polymer ?
#
loop_
_entity_poly.entity_id
_entity_poly.type
_entity_poly.pdbx_seq_one_letter_code
_entity_poly.pdbx_strand_id
1 'polypeptide(L)'
;MSPKTVYLQVGVGGFTGHYNAGGTPGNNATVNKESVTVAAAAVGNATAQAMTTDSTVGASSYDGFAFCNVPAQLYIGGFYRTTTAGGGSVNVTATVPAALVDGGGDTLPFARISWTTGGNGDSGSEPFPAGSFSAGALQTVGTIAQNQWAESCWTFSYSNTTFPAAGTYTGRVLYTLTAP
;
A
#
# COMPACT_ATOMS: atom_id res chain seq x y z
N MET A 1 -10.95 25.96 18.03
CA MET A 1 -11.59 24.89 17.24
C MET A 1 -10.48 24.10 16.56
N SER A 2 -10.32 22.81 16.88
CA SER A 2 -9.29 21.99 16.23
C SER A 2 -9.74 21.67 14.79
N PRO A 3 -8.92 21.89 13.75
CA PRO A 3 -9.34 21.67 12.36
C PRO A 3 -9.55 20.18 12.04
N LYS A 4 -10.40 19.90 11.03
CA LYS A 4 -10.50 18.57 10.39
C LYS A 4 -9.17 18.29 9.67
N THR A 5 -8.58 17.13 9.91
CA THR A 5 -7.33 16.71 9.29
C THR A 5 -7.49 15.30 8.75
N VAL A 6 -7.15 15.12 7.49
CA VAL A 6 -7.15 13.82 6.81
C VAL A 6 -5.81 13.70 6.10
N TYR A 7 -5.10 12.61 6.38
CA TYR A 7 -3.81 12.33 5.77
C TYR A 7 -3.71 10.85 5.44
N LEU A 8 -3.31 10.57 4.21
CA LEU A 8 -2.93 9.25 3.74
C LEU A 8 -1.67 9.40 2.89
N GLN A 9 -0.63 8.65 3.23
CA GLN A 9 0.50 8.40 2.37
C GLN A 9 0.56 6.91 2.07
N VAL A 10 0.72 6.62 0.78
CA VAL A 10 1.06 5.29 0.28
C VAL A 10 2.31 5.49 -0.56
N GLY A 11 3.36 4.70 -0.29
CA GLY A 11 4.68 4.79 -0.90
C GLY A 11 5.23 6.22 -0.98
N VAL A 12 5.67 6.65 -2.16
CA VAL A 12 6.10 8.04 -2.38
C VAL A 12 4.90 8.97 -2.22
N GLY A 13 4.89 9.73 -1.13
CA GLY A 13 3.88 10.73 -0.84
C GLY A 13 4.44 12.13 -0.68
N GLY A 14 3.55 13.13 -0.61
CA GLY A 14 3.92 14.50 -0.25
C GLY A 14 3.83 14.68 1.25
N PHE A 15 4.94 14.58 1.97
CA PHE A 15 5.01 14.91 3.39
C PHE A 15 6.31 15.68 3.67
N THR A 16 6.22 16.79 4.40
CA THR A 16 7.39 17.58 4.79
C THR A 16 7.61 17.49 6.30
N GLY A 17 8.79 17.04 6.72
CA GLY A 17 9.12 16.80 8.14
C GLY A 17 8.56 15.48 8.67
N HIS A 18 8.29 15.43 9.98
CA HIS A 18 7.69 14.27 10.66
C HIS A 18 6.48 14.71 11.46
N TYR A 19 5.42 13.92 11.50
CA TYR A 19 4.17 14.30 12.15
C TYR A 19 4.36 14.65 13.64
N ASN A 20 5.17 13.89 14.37
CA ASN A 20 5.47 14.12 15.78
C ASN A 20 6.28 15.41 16.05
N ALA A 21 6.89 15.99 15.01
CA ALA A 21 7.72 17.18 15.06
C ALA A 21 7.08 18.38 14.34
N GLY A 22 5.75 18.35 14.11
CA GLY A 22 5.01 19.43 13.45
C GLY A 22 5.12 19.41 11.93
N GLY A 23 5.48 18.27 11.34
CA GLY A 23 5.47 18.05 9.90
C GLY A 23 4.09 18.24 9.28
N THR A 24 4.07 18.60 8.00
CA THR A 24 2.84 18.96 7.30
C THR A 24 2.55 17.97 6.17
N PRO A 25 1.36 17.31 6.20
CA PRO A 25 0.81 16.59 5.06
C PRO A 25 0.72 17.48 3.81
N GLY A 26 1.18 16.98 2.67
CA GLY A 26 0.98 17.58 1.35
C GLY A 26 -0.03 16.80 0.51
N ASN A 27 -0.45 17.38 -0.60
CA ASN A 27 -1.22 16.66 -1.60
C ASN A 27 -0.31 15.64 -2.29
N ASN A 28 -0.70 14.37 -2.26
CA ASN A 28 0.03 13.32 -2.95
C ASN A 28 -0.39 13.25 -4.42
N ALA A 29 0.51 13.59 -5.34
CA ALA A 29 0.28 13.46 -6.79
C ALA A 29 0.87 12.16 -7.37
N THR A 30 1.54 11.34 -6.56
CA THR A 30 2.26 10.14 -7.00
C THR A 30 1.45 8.88 -6.72
N VAL A 31 1.28 8.06 -7.76
CA VAL A 31 0.67 6.73 -7.71
C VAL A 31 1.81 5.71 -7.80
N ASN A 32 2.04 4.92 -6.75
CA ASN A 32 3.07 3.88 -6.77
C ASN A 32 2.65 2.73 -7.70
N LYS A 33 3.64 2.15 -8.35
CA LYS A 33 3.51 0.95 -9.17
C LYS A 33 3.90 -0.28 -8.36
N GLU A 34 3.08 -1.30 -8.47
CA GLU A 34 3.42 -2.66 -8.06
C GLU A 34 3.94 -3.42 -9.29
N SER A 35 5.07 -4.09 -9.13
CA SER A 35 5.75 -4.80 -10.21
C SER A 35 6.11 -6.22 -9.79
N VAL A 36 5.95 -7.17 -10.71
CA VAL A 36 6.45 -8.54 -10.56
C VAL A 36 7.25 -8.94 -11.79
N THR A 37 8.40 -9.54 -11.56
CA THR A 37 9.19 -10.14 -12.63
C THR A 37 8.99 -11.65 -12.58
N VAL A 38 8.32 -12.20 -13.59
CA VAL A 38 8.25 -13.65 -13.79
C VAL A 38 9.44 -14.05 -14.64
N ALA A 39 10.49 -14.58 -13.99
CA ALA A 39 11.65 -15.09 -14.70
C ALA A 39 11.26 -16.29 -15.59
N ALA A 40 11.93 -16.49 -16.72
CA ALA A 40 11.65 -17.60 -17.63
C ALA A 40 11.75 -18.98 -16.95
N ALA A 41 12.68 -19.14 -16.01
CA ALA A 41 12.82 -20.35 -15.19
C ALA A 41 11.74 -20.50 -14.10
N ALA A 42 10.98 -19.44 -13.81
CA ALA A 42 9.89 -19.45 -12.85
C ALA A 42 8.53 -19.73 -13.49
N VAL A 43 8.40 -19.68 -14.82
CA VAL A 43 7.12 -19.96 -15.48
C VAL A 43 6.68 -21.41 -15.21
N GLY A 44 5.45 -21.57 -14.69
CA GLY A 44 4.87 -22.90 -14.48
C GLY A 44 5.39 -23.69 -13.29
N ASN A 45 6.21 -23.10 -12.41
CA ASN A 45 6.77 -23.78 -11.24
C ASN A 45 5.88 -23.73 -9.98
N ALA A 46 4.68 -23.13 -10.08
CA ALA A 46 3.71 -22.93 -9.00
C ALA A 46 4.25 -22.21 -7.75
N THR A 47 5.44 -21.62 -7.82
CA THR A 47 6.10 -20.97 -6.69
C THR A 47 5.76 -19.50 -6.69
N ALA A 48 5.24 -18.99 -5.56
CA ALA A 48 4.90 -17.58 -5.43
C ALA A 48 6.12 -16.68 -5.73
N GLN A 49 5.89 -15.62 -6.49
CA GLN A 49 6.93 -14.68 -6.86
C GLN A 49 6.85 -13.46 -5.94
N ALA A 50 7.99 -13.06 -5.38
CA ALA A 50 8.09 -11.80 -4.67
C ALA A 50 7.88 -10.64 -5.65
N MET A 51 7.13 -9.64 -5.21
CA MET A 51 6.91 -8.42 -5.97
C MET A 51 7.76 -7.28 -5.40
N THR A 52 7.99 -6.26 -6.21
CA THR A 52 8.64 -5.02 -5.80
C THR A 52 7.72 -3.84 -6.05
N THR A 53 7.99 -2.73 -5.37
CA THR A 53 7.33 -1.45 -5.64
C THR A 53 8.35 -0.42 -6.10
N ASP A 54 7.88 0.62 -6.79
CA ASP A 54 8.70 1.80 -7.10
C ASP A 54 8.75 2.82 -5.94
N SER A 55 8.26 2.44 -4.75
CA SER A 55 8.34 3.28 -3.56
C SER A 55 9.79 3.47 -3.13
N THR A 56 10.17 4.73 -2.92
CA THR A 56 11.44 5.10 -2.27
C THR A 56 11.28 5.43 -0.79
N VAL A 57 10.06 5.28 -0.24
CA VAL A 57 9.76 5.63 1.15
C VAL A 57 9.80 4.38 2.01
N GLY A 58 10.85 4.31 2.84
CA GLY A 58 10.98 3.35 3.93
C GLY A 58 10.84 3.96 5.32
N ALA A 59 10.97 5.28 5.45
CA ALA A 59 10.88 5.97 6.74
C ALA A 59 9.43 6.23 7.14
N SER A 60 9.11 6.04 8.44
CA SER A 60 7.83 6.41 9.02
C SER A 60 7.59 7.91 8.86
N SER A 61 6.38 8.28 8.42
CA SER A 61 5.99 9.69 8.38
C SER A 61 5.67 10.24 9.78
N TYR A 62 5.57 9.37 10.79
CA TYR A 62 5.35 9.78 12.17
C TYR A 62 6.60 10.41 12.78
N ASP A 63 7.74 9.73 12.69
CA ASP A 63 8.97 10.09 13.42
C ASP A 63 10.28 9.90 12.62
N GLY A 64 10.20 9.41 11.38
CA GLY A 64 11.37 9.17 10.53
C GLY A 64 12.09 7.83 10.79
N PHE A 65 11.56 6.97 11.66
CA PHE A 65 12.12 5.64 11.90
C PHE A 65 12.17 4.81 10.62
N ALA A 66 13.22 4.00 10.44
CA ALA A 66 13.37 3.10 9.29
C ALA A 66 12.37 1.93 9.40
N PHE A 67 11.12 2.19 9.03
CA PHE A 67 9.98 1.33 9.29
C PHE A 67 9.79 0.25 8.23
N CYS A 68 9.87 0.61 6.93
CA CYS A 68 9.76 -0.32 5.81
C CYS A 68 11.07 -0.50 5.05
N ASN A 69 11.27 -1.71 4.53
CA ASN A 69 12.43 -2.11 3.74
C ASN A 69 12.11 -2.00 2.23
N VAL A 70 12.42 -0.84 1.63
CA VAL A 70 12.24 -0.61 0.19
C VAL A 70 13.37 -1.26 -0.64
N PRO A 71 13.11 -1.72 -1.88
CA PRO A 71 11.84 -1.66 -2.64
C PRO A 71 10.89 -2.85 -2.39
N ALA A 72 11.23 -3.75 -1.46
CA ALA A 72 10.46 -4.96 -1.18
C ALA A 72 9.14 -4.67 -0.44
N GLN A 73 9.05 -3.52 0.24
CA GLN A 73 7.89 -3.13 1.02
C GLN A 73 7.31 -1.79 0.57
N LEU A 74 5.99 -1.69 0.64
CA LEU A 74 5.23 -0.45 0.44
C LEU A 74 4.82 0.11 1.79
N TYR A 75 5.23 1.34 2.08
CA TYR A 75 4.71 2.09 3.22
C TYR A 75 3.26 2.51 2.97
N ILE A 76 2.38 2.26 3.94
CA ILE A 76 1.06 2.86 4.02
C ILE A 76 0.89 3.47 5.41
N GLY A 77 0.56 4.75 5.49
CA GLY A 77 0.43 5.44 6.76
C GLY A 77 -0.52 6.63 6.68
N GLY A 78 -1.13 6.98 7.78
CA GLY A 78 -2.12 8.05 7.79
C GLY A 78 -2.58 8.48 9.16
N PHE A 79 -3.36 9.57 9.15
CA PHE A 79 -3.95 10.16 10.33
C PHE A 79 -5.32 10.77 10.00
N TYR A 80 -6.24 10.64 10.94
CA TYR A 80 -7.56 11.24 10.84
C TYR A 80 -7.96 11.95 12.12
N ARG A 81 -8.48 13.17 11.98
CA ARG A 81 -9.11 13.95 13.05
C ARG A 81 -10.32 14.71 12.51
N THR A 82 -11.38 14.72 13.31
CA THR A 82 -12.55 15.58 13.13
C THR A 82 -12.91 16.28 14.45
N THR A 83 -13.73 17.33 14.39
CA THR A 83 -14.26 18.06 15.55
C THR A 83 -15.40 17.33 16.25
N THR A 84 -16.01 16.34 15.61
CA THR A 84 -17.10 15.56 16.17
C THR A 84 -16.56 14.62 17.26
N ALA A 85 -17.12 14.72 18.47
CA ALA A 85 -16.84 13.77 19.55
C ALA A 85 -17.33 12.37 19.15
N GLY A 86 -16.46 11.36 19.24
CA GLY A 86 -16.77 10.01 18.77
C GLY A 86 -16.82 9.92 17.24
N GLY A 87 -16.01 10.70 16.52
CA GLY A 87 -15.97 10.75 15.06
C GLY A 87 -15.54 9.46 14.34
N GLY A 88 -15.41 8.36 15.08
CA GLY A 88 -15.25 6.99 14.58
C GLY A 88 -13.93 6.73 13.88
N SER A 89 -13.97 5.77 12.96
CA SER A 89 -12.86 5.43 12.07
C SER A 89 -13.23 5.78 10.63
N VAL A 90 -12.21 6.07 9.83
CA VAL A 90 -12.33 6.31 8.39
C VAL A 90 -11.73 5.15 7.62
N ASN A 91 -12.28 4.86 6.44
CA ASN A 91 -11.84 3.73 5.62
C ASN A 91 -10.75 4.17 4.64
N VAL A 92 -9.74 3.32 4.49
CA VAL A 92 -8.87 3.33 3.31
C VAL A 92 -9.38 2.30 2.32
N THR A 93 -9.64 2.73 1.09
CA THR A 93 -10.07 1.86 0.00
C THR A 93 -9.00 1.80 -1.09
N ALA A 94 -8.91 0.64 -1.75
CA ALA A 94 -8.07 0.40 -2.90
C ALA A 94 -8.96 0.20 -4.14
N THR A 95 -8.73 1.00 -5.18
CA THR A 95 -9.29 0.78 -6.52
C THR A 95 -8.29 -0.04 -7.31
N VAL A 96 -8.64 -1.31 -7.51
CA VAL A 96 -7.75 -2.33 -8.05
C VAL A 96 -8.00 -2.50 -9.55
N PRO A 97 -6.97 -2.41 -10.41
CA PRO A 97 -7.10 -2.77 -11.82
C PRO A 97 -7.51 -4.24 -12.01
N ALA A 98 -7.96 -4.60 -13.21
CA ALA A 98 -8.22 -6.00 -13.54
C ALA A 98 -6.93 -6.83 -13.62
N ALA A 99 -5.87 -6.24 -14.18
CA ALA A 99 -4.62 -6.95 -14.46
C ALA A 99 -3.38 -6.04 -14.37
N LEU A 100 -2.25 -6.67 -14.08
CA LEU A 100 -0.91 -6.17 -14.40
C LEU A 100 -0.67 -6.40 -15.90
N VAL A 101 0.12 -5.54 -16.54
CA VAL A 101 0.43 -5.62 -17.98
C VAL A 101 1.94 -5.53 -18.19
N ASP A 102 2.47 -6.30 -19.14
CA ASP A 102 3.88 -6.22 -19.56
C ASP A 102 4.07 -5.35 -20.81
N GLY A 103 5.31 -5.29 -21.33
CA GLY A 103 5.63 -4.53 -22.54
C GLY A 103 5.11 -5.14 -23.85
N GLY A 104 4.71 -6.41 -23.85
CA GLY A 104 4.12 -7.11 -24.99
C GLY A 104 2.60 -7.04 -25.04
N GLY A 105 1.96 -6.64 -23.93
CA GLY A 105 0.51 -6.61 -23.76
C GLY A 105 -0.07 -7.85 -23.09
N ASP A 106 0.78 -8.78 -22.63
CA ASP A 106 0.34 -9.91 -21.83
C ASP A 106 -0.12 -9.43 -20.46
N THR A 107 -1.07 -10.17 -19.86
CA THR A 107 -1.72 -9.76 -18.62
C THR A 107 -1.63 -10.79 -17.51
N LEU A 108 -1.45 -10.32 -16.28
CA LEU A 108 -1.61 -11.12 -15.07
C LEU A 108 -2.77 -10.60 -14.22
N PRO A 109 -3.72 -11.44 -13.77
CA PRO A 109 -4.82 -10.99 -12.94
C PRO A 109 -4.34 -10.42 -11.60
N PHE A 110 -4.86 -9.24 -11.22
CA PHE A 110 -4.61 -8.64 -9.90
C PHE A 110 -5.10 -9.54 -8.75
N ALA A 111 -6.11 -10.38 -8.99
CA ALA A 111 -6.67 -11.32 -8.02
C ALA A 111 -5.68 -12.38 -7.50
N ARG A 112 -4.48 -12.47 -8.09
CA ARG A 112 -3.41 -13.39 -7.68
C ARG A 112 -2.38 -12.72 -6.77
N ILE A 113 -2.54 -11.44 -6.48
CA ILE A 113 -1.65 -10.69 -5.61
C ILE A 113 -2.22 -10.70 -4.19
N SER A 114 -1.38 -11.10 -3.25
CA SER A 114 -1.61 -10.98 -1.81
C SER A 114 -0.49 -10.19 -1.17
N TRP A 115 -0.74 -9.63 0.01
CA TRP A 115 0.27 -8.99 0.82
C TRP A 115 0.24 -9.49 2.26
N THR A 116 1.42 -9.53 2.86
CA THR A 116 1.57 -9.55 4.31
C THR A 116 1.79 -8.12 4.80
N THR A 117 1.60 -7.91 6.10
CA THR A 117 1.71 -6.62 6.77
C THR A 117 2.65 -6.74 7.97
N GLY A 118 3.21 -5.62 8.42
CA GLY A 118 4.16 -5.55 9.54
C GLY A 118 4.97 -4.26 9.47
N GLY A 119 6.09 -4.23 10.18
CA GLY A 119 7.05 -3.13 10.13
C GLY A 119 8.27 -3.46 10.98
N ASN A 120 9.37 -2.76 10.77
CA ASN A 120 10.53 -2.92 11.63
C ASN A 120 10.14 -2.50 13.07
N GLY A 121 10.39 -3.36 14.05
CA GLY A 121 10.06 -3.09 15.45
C GLY A 121 8.58 -3.23 15.80
N ASP A 122 7.72 -3.63 14.86
CA ASP A 122 6.30 -3.84 15.14
C ASP A 122 6.00 -5.21 15.76
N SER A 123 5.11 -5.21 16.76
CA SER A 123 4.66 -6.43 17.45
C SER A 123 3.20 -6.26 17.88
N GLY A 124 2.27 -6.41 16.94
CA GLY A 124 0.87 -6.20 17.23
C GLY A 124 -0.05 -6.50 16.05
N SER A 125 -1.33 -6.17 16.24
CA SER A 125 -2.28 -6.13 15.13
C SER A 125 -2.00 -4.90 14.28
N GLU A 126 -1.71 -5.11 13.01
CA GLU A 126 -1.51 -4.04 12.04
C GLU A 126 -2.82 -3.30 11.76
N PRO A 127 -2.81 -1.95 11.69
CA PRO A 127 -3.99 -1.17 11.34
C PRO A 127 -4.46 -1.41 9.89
N PHE A 128 -3.53 -1.79 9.02
CA PHE A 128 -3.77 -2.24 7.66
C PHE A 128 -3.45 -3.73 7.55
N PRO A 129 -4.45 -4.62 7.74
CA PRO A 129 -4.22 -6.06 7.84
C PRO A 129 -3.73 -6.68 6.53
N ALA A 130 -3.17 -7.88 6.64
CA ALA A 130 -2.83 -8.71 5.48
C ALA A 130 -4.08 -9.04 4.66
N GLY A 131 -3.91 -9.23 3.35
CA GLY A 131 -5.04 -9.47 2.47
C GLY A 131 -4.64 -9.87 1.05
N SER A 132 -5.64 -9.88 0.18
CA SER A 132 -5.48 -10.09 -1.26
C SER A 132 -6.35 -9.12 -2.05
N PHE A 133 -5.93 -8.85 -3.28
CA PHE A 133 -6.70 -8.00 -4.17
C PHE A 133 -7.87 -8.76 -4.81
N SER A 134 -8.96 -8.03 -5.02
CA SER A 134 -10.09 -8.42 -5.86
C SER A 134 -9.97 -7.66 -7.18
N ALA A 135 -9.66 -8.37 -8.27
CA ALA A 135 -9.41 -7.77 -9.58
C ALA A 135 -10.60 -6.92 -10.05
N GLY A 136 -10.32 -5.67 -10.47
CA GLY A 136 -11.33 -4.76 -11.00
C GLY A 136 -12.31 -4.19 -9.96
N ALA A 137 -12.04 -4.36 -8.67
CA ALA A 137 -12.94 -3.96 -7.59
C ALA A 137 -12.43 -2.75 -6.80
N LEU A 138 -13.37 -2.10 -6.12
CA LEU A 138 -13.08 -1.22 -4.98
C LEU A 138 -13.18 -2.06 -3.71
N GLN A 139 -12.13 -2.11 -2.91
CA GLN A 139 -12.12 -2.86 -1.65
C GLN A 139 -11.58 -2.02 -0.48
N THR A 140 -12.09 -2.24 0.73
CA THR A 140 -11.51 -1.68 1.94
C THR A 140 -10.26 -2.46 2.32
N VAL A 141 -9.18 -1.74 2.62
CA VAL A 141 -7.87 -2.33 2.98
C VAL A 141 -7.40 -1.98 4.40
N GLY A 142 -8.17 -1.17 5.11
CA GLY A 142 -7.97 -0.89 6.52
C GLY A 142 -8.73 0.35 6.97
N THR A 143 -8.52 0.72 8.23
CA THR A 143 -9.20 1.86 8.84
C THR A 143 -8.26 2.67 9.70
N ILE A 144 -8.53 3.97 9.83
CA ILE A 144 -7.79 4.86 10.71
C ILE A 144 -8.77 5.41 11.75
N ALA A 145 -8.53 5.11 13.02
CA ALA A 145 -9.33 5.63 14.13
C ALA A 145 -9.04 7.12 14.36
N GLN A 146 -10.05 7.87 14.79
CA GLN A 146 -9.89 9.29 15.13
C GLN A 146 -8.77 9.49 16.16
N ASN A 147 -7.89 10.47 15.90
CA ASN A 147 -6.74 10.83 16.73
C ASN A 147 -5.70 9.72 16.92
N GLN A 148 -5.69 8.71 16.06
CA GLN A 148 -4.64 7.69 16.06
C GLN A 148 -3.83 7.76 14.78
N TRP A 149 -2.51 7.61 14.93
CA TRP A 149 -1.63 7.33 13.81
C TRP A 149 -1.77 5.85 13.47
N ALA A 150 -1.86 5.55 12.18
CA ALA A 150 -1.93 4.20 11.66
C ALA A 150 -0.89 4.06 10.56
N GLU A 151 0.00 3.08 10.66
CA GLU A 151 0.94 2.74 9.60
C GLU A 151 1.23 1.25 9.55
N SER A 152 1.62 0.78 8.36
CA SER A 152 2.04 -0.59 8.09
C SER A 152 2.98 -0.62 6.87
N CYS A 153 3.76 -1.67 6.76
CA CYS A 153 4.58 -2.02 5.60
C CYS A 153 4.01 -3.26 4.92
N TRP A 154 3.65 -3.14 3.65
CA TRP A 154 3.11 -4.26 2.88
C TRP A 154 4.17 -4.95 2.05
N THR A 155 4.24 -6.28 2.14
CA THR A 155 5.10 -7.11 1.28
C THR A 155 4.22 -7.91 0.33
N PHE A 156 4.34 -7.66 -0.96
CA PHE A 156 3.47 -8.25 -1.97
C PHE A 156 4.05 -9.56 -2.55
N SER A 157 3.17 -10.49 -2.85
CA SER A 157 3.50 -11.74 -3.54
C SER A 157 2.46 -12.05 -4.61
N TYR A 158 2.93 -12.58 -5.74
CA TYR A 158 2.09 -13.05 -6.83
C TYR A 158 2.02 -14.58 -6.82
N SER A 159 0.80 -15.12 -6.78
CA SER A 159 0.55 -16.56 -6.93
C SER A 159 0.75 -17.00 -8.38
N ASN A 160 1.93 -17.59 -8.64
CA ASN A 160 2.34 -18.04 -9.98
C ASN A 160 1.80 -19.43 -10.34
N THR A 161 0.49 -19.61 -10.20
CA THR A 161 -0.22 -20.85 -10.54
C THR A 161 -0.76 -20.87 -11.96
N THR A 162 -0.42 -19.86 -12.76
CA THR A 162 -0.73 -19.79 -14.20
C THR A 162 0.56 -19.89 -15.01
N PHE A 163 0.45 -20.08 -16.32
CA PHE A 163 1.60 -20.13 -17.24
C PHE A 163 1.65 -18.86 -18.09
N PRO A 164 1.96 -17.69 -17.50
CA PRO A 164 2.12 -16.47 -18.27
C PRO A 164 3.45 -16.49 -19.05
N ALA A 165 3.57 -15.59 -20.02
CA ALA A 165 4.87 -15.33 -20.62
C ALA A 165 5.87 -14.85 -19.55
N ALA A 166 7.16 -15.12 -19.80
CA ALA A 166 8.20 -14.55 -18.97
C ALA A 166 8.27 -13.04 -19.24
N GLY A 167 8.29 -12.22 -18.19
CA GLY A 167 8.19 -10.79 -18.36
C GLY A 167 8.12 -10.03 -17.04
N THR A 168 8.20 -8.71 -17.16
CA THR A 168 7.93 -7.79 -16.05
C THR A 168 6.53 -7.24 -16.24
N TYR A 169 5.63 -7.58 -15.31
CA TYR A 169 4.25 -7.13 -15.31
C TYR A 169 4.10 -6.00 -14.29
N THR A 170 3.49 -4.90 -14.70
CA THR A 170 3.32 -3.71 -13.86
C THR A 170 1.85 -3.30 -13.77
N GLY A 171 1.46 -2.76 -12.62
CA GLY A 171 0.12 -2.22 -12.41
C GLY A 171 0.13 -1.12 -11.35
N ARG A 172 -1.01 -0.42 -11.23
CA ARG A 172 -1.16 0.72 -10.33
C ARG A 172 -2.47 0.60 -9.56
N VAL A 173 -2.37 0.52 -8.24
CA VAL A 173 -3.54 0.55 -7.36
C VAL A 173 -3.70 1.97 -6.82
N LEU A 174 -4.93 2.50 -6.87
CA LEU A 174 -5.24 3.82 -6.31
C LEU A 174 -5.84 3.66 -4.92
N TYR A 175 -5.21 4.27 -3.92
CA TYR A 175 -5.67 4.24 -2.53
C TYR A 175 -6.35 5.55 -2.14
N THR A 176 -7.51 5.48 -1.49
CA THR A 176 -8.31 6.63 -1.08
C THR A 176 -8.67 6.54 0.39
N LEU A 177 -8.48 7.63 1.13
CA LEU A 177 -8.98 7.78 2.50
C LEU A 177 -10.23 8.66 2.49
N THR A 178 -11.35 8.12 2.95
CA THR A 178 -12.64 8.83 2.92
C THR A 178 -13.09 9.18 4.32
N ALA A 179 -13.19 10.49 4.60
CA ALA A 179 -13.73 11.02 5.85
C ALA A 179 -15.10 11.67 5.64
N PRO A 180 -16.11 11.38 6.48
CA PRO A 180 -17.45 11.96 6.38
C PRO A 180 -17.45 13.48 6.58
#